data_AF-A0A952R4D1-F1
#
_entry.id   AF-A0A952R4D1-F1
#
_cell.length_a   1.000
_cell.length_b   1.000
_cell.length_c   1.000
_cell.angle_alpha   90.00
_cell.angle_beta   90.00
_cell.angle_gamma   90.00
#
_symmetry.space_group_name_H-M   'P 1'
#
loop_
_entity.id
_entity.type
_entity.pdbx_description
1 polymer ?
#
loop_
_entity_poly.entity_id
_entity_poly.type
_entity_poly.pdbx_seq_one_letter_code
_entity_poly.pdbx_strand_id
1 'polypeptide(L)'
;MMGVPSVGKAEAFGPSARRLMGRLAPHWVAVTAVIVAGIISVGLSALGPRVLGRATDILFGGVIGAQMPASISREAAIAAARAGGNEQIASLLSGIDFVPGQGVDFEAMGRVLLIVLAIYLGSAVLSFLQSFVLNEVVQRTVRRLRNEVEEKLNRLPLRYFDKQPRGELLSRVTNDIDNVAQSLQQTLSQMLSSLLTVIFVLIMMFSISPLLSLVALLSIPVTMVVAGTIMSRSRVQFIEQWRSTGTLNSRVEETYSGFELVKVFGRQREVQEAFEKENDSLYQASFRAQFLSGLIMPAAFFIGNVSYAAVAVIGGLRVASGVITLGDVQAFIQYSRQFSQPVTQLASMANLLQSGVASAERVFELLDAEEESDESAKTPSLGRAEGRVVFEQASFRYEPDRPLIEDLSLTVEPGQTVAIVGPTGAGKTTLVNLIMRFYELDSGKITLDGLNIADLRRDELRENIGMVLQDTWLYKGTICENIAYGKLDATEDEIMEAARAAYVDRFVHSLPDGYDTLIDDEGGTVSAGEKQLITIARAFLADPPVLILDEATSSVDTRTELLLQQAMLALRGKRTSFVIAHRLSTITGADMILVMEQGRIVERGTHAELVAAGGAYARLYEAQFVGAVSEEVAA
;
A
#
# COMPACT_ATOMS: atom_id res chain seq x y z
N MET A 1 6.38 -14.46 6.55
CA MET A 1 5.56 -13.48 5.81
C MET A 1 4.66 -12.82 6.81
N MET A 2 4.90 -11.53 7.13
CA MET A 2 3.91 -10.72 7.84
C MET A 2 2.59 -10.87 7.08
N GLY A 3 1.52 -11.14 7.80
CA GLY A 3 0.18 -11.13 7.21
C GLY A 3 -0.04 -9.74 6.64
N VAL A 4 0.04 -9.63 5.32
CA VAL A 4 -0.67 -8.58 4.59
C VAL A 4 -2.09 -8.65 5.15
N PRO A 5 -2.66 -7.55 5.70
CA PRO A 5 -4.05 -7.55 6.12
C PRO A 5 -4.82 -8.18 4.96
N SER A 6 -5.62 -9.21 5.23
CA SER A 6 -6.36 -9.89 4.18
C SER A 6 -7.20 -8.84 3.49
N VAL A 7 -6.71 -8.34 2.35
CA VAL A 7 -7.44 -7.42 1.52
C VAL A 7 -8.73 -8.17 1.24
N GLY A 8 -9.86 -7.58 1.66
CA GLY A 8 -11.16 -8.20 1.50
C GLY A 8 -11.34 -8.68 0.06
N LYS A 9 -12.18 -9.70 -0.15
CA LYS A 9 -12.51 -10.08 -1.52
C LYS A 9 -13.01 -8.84 -2.26
N ALA A 10 -12.49 -8.62 -3.47
CA ALA A 10 -12.92 -7.51 -4.30
C ALA A 10 -14.45 -7.54 -4.47
N GLU A 11 -15.13 -6.43 -4.20
CA GLU A 11 -16.59 -6.33 -4.32
C GLU A 11 -16.99 -6.40 -5.80
N ALA A 12 -16.20 -5.75 -6.66
CA ALA A 12 -16.35 -5.72 -8.12
C ALA A 12 -15.10 -6.27 -8.83
N PHE A 13 -14.74 -7.54 -8.58
CA PHE A 13 -13.55 -8.17 -9.17
C PHE A 13 -13.43 -8.02 -10.70
N GLY A 14 -14.51 -8.27 -11.44
CA GLY A 14 -14.50 -8.23 -12.92
C GLY A 14 -14.20 -6.84 -13.49
N PRO A 15 -14.97 -5.79 -13.11
CA PRO A 15 -14.71 -4.41 -13.50
C PRO A 15 -13.30 -3.93 -13.12
N SER A 16 -12.86 -4.18 -11.89
CA SER A 16 -11.54 -3.77 -11.40
C SER A 16 -10.40 -4.47 -12.14
N ALA A 17 -10.51 -5.77 -12.39
CA ALA A 17 -9.55 -6.51 -13.21
C ALA A 17 -9.49 -5.99 -14.65
N ARG A 18 -10.65 -5.67 -15.26
CA ARG A 18 -10.72 -5.11 -16.61
C ARG A 18 -10.09 -3.73 -16.69
N ARG A 19 -10.35 -2.85 -15.72
CA ARG A 19 -9.73 -1.51 -15.64
C ARG A 19 -8.23 -1.62 -15.45
N LEU A 20 -7.77 -2.52 -14.57
CA LEU A 20 -6.36 -2.79 -14.34
C LEU A 20 -5.65 -3.27 -15.62
N MET A 21 -6.22 -4.24 -16.33
CA MET A 21 -5.70 -4.67 -17.63
C MET A 21 -5.73 -3.55 -18.68
N GLY A 22 -6.75 -2.69 -18.65
CA GLY A 22 -6.84 -1.49 -19.48
C GLY A 22 -5.69 -0.51 -19.27
N ARG A 23 -5.10 -0.45 -18.07
CA ARG A 23 -3.91 0.39 -17.80
C ARG A 23 -2.66 -0.05 -18.55
N LEU A 24 -2.62 -1.30 -19.03
CA LEU A 24 -1.53 -1.82 -19.87
C LEU A 24 -1.72 -1.50 -21.36
N ALA A 25 -2.89 -0.96 -21.77
CA ALA A 25 -3.19 -0.65 -23.16
C ALA A 25 -2.14 0.24 -23.86
N PRO A 26 -1.55 1.28 -23.21
CA PRO A 26 -0.47 2.08 -23.84
C PRO A 26 0.78 1.27 -24.19
N HIS A 27 0.94 0.08 -23.60
CA HIS A 27 2.09 -0.81 -23.80
C HIS A 27 1.70 -2.12 -24.48
N TRP A 28 0.56 -2.18 -25.18
CA TRP A 28 0.03 -3.41 -25.76
C TRP A 28 1.03 -4.15 -26.66
N VAL A 29 1.81 -3.44 -27.47
CA VAL A 29 2.85 -4.04 -28.33
C VAL A 29 3.91 -4.77 -27.50
N ALA A 30 4.38 -4.14 -26.43
CA ALA A 30 5.37 -4.73 -25.53
C ALA A 30 4.79 -5.94 -24.78
N VAL A 31 3.54 -5.85 -24.32
CA VAL A 31 2.83 -6.97 -23.68
C VAL A 31 2.66 -8.13 -24.64
N THR A 32 2.28 -7.89 -25.90
CA THR A 32 2.19 -8.94 -26.92
C THR A 32 3.55 -9.57 -27.21
N ALA A 33 4.62 -8.76 -27.33
CA ALA A 33 5.97 -9.26 -27.52
C ALA A 33 6.44 -10.15 -26.34
N VAL A 34 6.12 -9.75 -25.10
CA VAL A 34 6.37 -10.53 -23.88
C VAL A 34 5.64 -11.88 -23.95
N ILE A 35 4.35 -11.89 -24.30
CA ILE A 35 3.57 -13.14 -24.41
C ILE A 35 4.16 -14.07 -25.48
N VAL A 36 4.49 -13.54 -26.66
CA VAL A 36 5.07 -14.31 -27.76
C VAL A 36 6.44 -14.87 -27.38
N ALA A 37 7.33 -14.05 -26.81
CA ALA A 37 8.64 -14.48 -26.34
C ALA A 37 8.51 -15.58 -25.26
N GLY A 38 7.52 -15.47 -24.36
CA GLY A 38 7.24 -16.48 -23.36
C GLY A 38 6.74 -17.80 -23.93
N ILE A 39 5.84 -17.76 -24.92
CA ILE A 39 5.39 -18.96 -25.63
C ILE A 39 6.58 -19.68 -26.29
N ILE A 40 7.44 -18.94 -27.00
CA ILE A 40 8.60 -19.51 -27.68
C ILE A 40 9.62 -20.05 -26.66
N SER A 41 9.93 -19.27 -25.62
CA SER A 41 10.87 -19.67 -24.57
C SER A 41 10.43 -20.95 -23.87
N VAL A 42 9.18 -21.00 -23.40
CA VAL A 42 8.63 -22.18 -22.72
C VAL A 42 8.57 -23.38 -23.66
N GLY A 43 8.18 -23.18 -24.93
CA GLY A 43 8.19 -24.23 -25.95
C GLY A 43 9.59 -24.81 -26.19
N LEU A 44 10.61 -23.96 -26.32
CA LEU A 44 12.01 -24.39 -26.46
C LEU A 44 12.48 -25.16 -25.23
N SER A 45 12.22 -24.65 -24.02
CA SER A 45 12.55 -25.33 -22.77
C SER A 45 11.90 -26.72 -22.69
N ALA A 46 10.63 -26.82 -23.08
CA ALA A 46 9.89 -28.08 -23.12
C ALA A 46 10.36 -29.06 -24.21
N LEU A 47 11.05 -28.60 -25.26
CA LEU A 47 11.64 -29.50 -26.27
C LEU A 47 12.96 -30.13 -25.80
N GLY A 48 13.68 -29.43 -24.91
CA GLY A 48 15.01 -29.83 -24.43
C GLY A 48 15.12 -31.29 -23.98
N PRO A 49 14.28 -31.79 -23.05
CA PRO A 49 14.38 -33.17 -22.56
C PRO A 49 14.25 -34.23 -23.65
N ARG A 50 13.38 -34.03 -24.66
CA ARG A 50 13.22 -34.98 -25.77
C ARG A 50 14.42 -34.99 -26.69
N VAL A 51 15.00 -33.82 -27.00
CA VAL A 51 16.21 -33.74 -27.81
C VAL A 51 17.39 -34.35 -27.07
N LEU A 52 17.49 -34.10 -25.77
CA LEU A 52 18.51 -34.71 -24.90
C LEU A 52 18.36 -36.24 -24.82
N GLY A 53 17.13 -36.76 -24.84
CA GLY A 53 16.87 -38.20 -24.93
C GLY A 53 17.56 -38.87 -26.13
N ARG A 54 17.63 -38.19 -27.28
CA ARG A 54 18.34 -38.72 -28.46
C ARG A 54 19.84 -38.93 -28.22
N ALA A 55 20.48 -38.11 -27.38
CA ALA A 55 21.87 -38.32 -27.02
C ALA A 55 22.04 -39.61 -26.20
N THR A 56 21.08 -39.93 -25.33
CA THR A 56 21.02 -41.19 -24.59
C THR A 56 20.80 -42.38 -25.53
N ASP A 57 19.96 -42.23 -26.56
CA ASP A 57 19.76 -43.27 -27.57
C ASP A 57 21.03 -43.54 -28.38
N ILE A 58 21.75 -42.49 -28.80
CA ILE A 58 23.05 -42.63 -29.50
C ILE A 58 24.08 -43.33 -28.62
N LEU A 59 24.17 -42.93 -27.35
CA LEU A 59 25.08 -43.54 -26.38
C LEU A 59 24.76 -45.03 -26.18
N PHE A 60 23.49 -45.35 -25.97
CA PHE A 60 23.05 -46.71 -25.73
C PHE A 60 23.20 -47.59 -26.98
N GLY A 61 22.82 -47.10 -28.15
CA GLY A 61 23.01 -47.77 -29.44
C GLY A 61 24.48 -48.06 -29.74
N GLY A 62 25.38 -47.11 -29.46
CA GLY A 62 26.82 -47.31 -29.63
C GLY A 62 27.43 -48.33 -28.67
N VAL A 63 26.96 -48.39 -27.42
CA VAL A 63 27.41 -49.42 -26.44
C VAL A 63 26.96 -50.82 -26.87
N ILE A 64 25.72 -50.96 -27.35
CA ILE A 64 25.19 -52.24 -27.88
C ILE A 64 25.91 -52.64 -29.17
N GLY A 65 26.15 -51.69 -30.08
CA GLY A 65 26.89 -51.90 -31.33
C GLY A 65 28.31 -52.44 -31.11
N ALA A 66 29.03 -51.88 -30.12
CA ALA A 66 30.39 -52.31 -29.78
C ALA A 66 30.47 -53.75 -29.24
N GLN A 67 29.39 -54.26 -28.64
CA GLN A 67 29.33 -55.63 -28.09
C GLN A 67 28.95 -56.68 -29.16
N MET A 68 28.54 -56.24 -30.34
CA MET A 68 28.09 -57.13 -31.43
C MET A 68 29.21 -57.34 -32.47
N PRO A 69 29.35 -58.54 -33.05
CA PRO A 69 30.31 -58.80 -34.12
C PRO A 69 30.06 -57.89 -35.33
N ALA A 70 31.11 -57.31 -35.91
CA ALA A 70 31.01 -56.48 -37.12
C ALA A 70 30.54 -57.26 -38.37
N SER A 71 30.52 -58.59 -38.31
CA SER A 71 30.18 -59.47 -39.42
C SER A 71 28.68 -59.73 -39.61
N ILE A 72 27.83 -59.30 -38.68
CA ILE A 72 26.37 -59.51 -38.74
C ILE A 72 25.63 -58.19 -38.99
N SER A 73 24.55 -58.22 -39.76
CA SER A 73 23.67 -57.04 -39.91
C SER A 73 22.77 -56.88 -38.69
N ARG A 74 22.21 -55.68 -38.48
CA ARG A 74 21.22 -55.40 -37.42
C ARG A 74 20.05 -56.38 -37.47
N GLU A 75 19.55 -56.66 -38.68
CA GLU A 75 18.46 -57.61 -38.93
C GLU A 75 18.85 -59.05 -38.58
N ALA A 76 20.09 -59.45 -38.91
CA ALA A 76 20.62 -60.76 -38.56
C ALA A 76 20.81 -60.90 -37.03
N ALA A 77 21.21 -59.84 -36.33
CA ALA A 77 21.31 -59.83 -34.86
C ALA A 77 19.94 -59.98 -34.19
N ILE A 78 18.90 -59.28 -34.70
CA ILE A 78 17.51 -59.41 -34.22
C ILE A 78 16.98 -60.82 -34.50
N ALA A 79 17.20 -61.35 -35.71
CA ALA A 79 16.77 -62.69 -36.10
C ALA A 79 17.48 -63.78 -35.29
N ALA A 80 18.78 -63.63 -35.01
CA ALA A 80 19.55 -64.54 -34.16
C ALA A 80 19.03 -64.55 -32.71
N ALA A 81 18.66 -63.39 -32.16
CA ALA A 81 18.06 -63.30 -30.84
C ALA A 81 16.69 -64.01 -30.78
N ARG A 82 15.85 -63.89 -31.81
CA ARG A 82 14.59 -64.65 -31.94
C ARG A 82 14.84 -66.16 -32.07
N ALA A 83 15.78 -66.56 -32.92
CA ALA A 83 16.12 -67.96 -33.14
C ALA A 83 16.71 -68.64 -31.88
N GLY A 84 17.41 -67.87 -31.04
CA GLY A 84 17.91 -68.32 -29.73
C GLY A 84 16.86 -68.37 -28.61
N GLY A 85 15.58 -68.11 -28.90
CA GLY A 85 14.49 -68.11 -27.92
C GLY A 85 14.41 -66.87 -27.04
N ASN A 86 15.23 -65.84 -27.28
CA ASN A 86 15.27 -64.60 -26.49
C ASN A 86 14.44 -63.49 -27.17
N GLU A 87 13.12 -63.68 -27.26
CA GLU A 87 12.18 -62.68 -27.84
C GLU A 87 12.27 -61.30 -27.16
N GLN A 88 12.62 -61.26 -25.87
CA GLN A 88 12.78 -60.02 -25.13
C GLN A 88 14.02 -59.22 -25.59
N ILE A 89 15.12 -59.92 -25.90
CA ILE A 89 16.34 -59.30 -26.45
C ILE A 89 16.07 -58.84 -27.90
N ALA A 90 15.37 -59.65 -28.69
CA ALA A 90 15.00 -59.27 -30.06
C ALA A 90 14.11 -58.02 -30.11
N SER A 91 13.13 -57.92 -29.20
CA SER A 91 12.24 -56.77 -29.07
C SER A 91 13.01 -55.51 -28.64
N LEU A 92 13.90 -55.64 -27.66
CA LEU A 92 14.79 -54.55 -27.24
C LEU A 92 15.69 -54.07 -28.38
N LEU A 93 16.34 -54.98 -29.11
CA LEU A 93 17.21 -54.64 -30.24
C LEU A 93 16.44 -53.97 -31.39
N SER A 94 15.16 -54.32 -31.58
CA SER A 94 14.32 -53.70 -32.60
C SER A 94 14.00 -52.22 -32.34
N GLY A 95 13.99 -51.80 -31.06
CA GLY A 95 13.75 -50.43 -30.64
C GLY A 95 15.01 -49.55 -30.57
N ILE A 96 16.20 -50.11 -30.84
CA ILE A 96 17.48 -49.41 -30.78
C ILE A 96 18.04 -49.24 -32.18
N ASP A 97 18.51 -48.03 -32.50
CA ASP A 97 19.29 -47.78 -33.70
C ASP A 97 20.77 -48.03 -33.38
N PHE A 98 21.31 -49.17 -33.85
CA PHE A 98 22.70 -49.58 -33.62
C PHE A 98 23.33 -50.18 -34.87
N VAL A 99 24.63 -49.98 -35.01
CA VAL A 99 25.45 -50.57 -36.08
C VAL A 99 26.39 -51.60 -35.46
N PRO A 100 26.26 -52.90 -35.77
CA PRO A 100 27.16 -53.94 -35.23
C PRO A 100 28.63 -53.65 -35.53
N GLY A 101 29.48 -53.73 -34.51
CA GLY A 101 30.92 -53.46 -34.61
C GLY A 101 31.33 -51.98 -34.57
N GLN A 102 30.39 -51.04 -34.50
CA GLN A 102 30.68 -49.62 -34.27
C GLN A 102 30.38 -49.23 -32.81
N GLY A 103 31.29 -48.45 -32.23
CA GLY A 103 31.11 -47.85 -30.90
C GLY A 103 30.24 -46.61 -30.92
N VAL A 104 30.31 -45.82 -29.85
CA VAL A 104 29.54 -44.58 -29.70
C VAL A 104 29.96 -43.55 -30.76
N ASP A 105 28.97 -43.02 -31.50
CA ASP A 105 29.17 -41.89 -32.40
C ASP A 105 29.22 -40.57 -31.60
N PHE A 106 30.43 -40.23 -31.16
CA PHE A 106 30.69 -39.00 -30.40
C PHE A 106 30.41 -37.73 -31.21
N GLU A 107 30.47 -37.77 -32.54
CA GLU A 107 30.20 -36.62 -33.39
C GLU A 107 28.70 -36.35 -33.50
N ALA A 108 27.88 -37.38 -33.72
CA ALA A 108 26.43 -37.27 -33.66
C ALA A 108 25.95 -36.85 -32.26
N MET A 109 26.50 -37.45 -31.20
CA MET A 109 26.18 -37.07 -29.83
C MET A 109 26.56 -35.60 -29.55
N GLY A 110 27.75 -35.17 -29.98
CA GLY A 110 28.21 -33.79 -29.86
C GLY A 110 27.27 -32.79 -30.57
N ARG A 111 26.82 -33.12 -31.79
CA ARG A 111 25.83 -32.31 -32.53
C ARG A 111 24.51 -32.20 -31.77
N VAL A 112 23.99 -33.29 -31.21
CA VAL A 112 22.76 -33.28 -30.40
C VAL A 112 22.93 -32.41 -29.15
N LEU A 113 24.03 -32.56 -28.42
CA LEU A 113 24.30 -31.76 -27.22
C LEU A 113 24.43 -30.26 -27.54
N LEU A 114 25.04 -29.91 -28.69
CA LEU A 114 25.15 -28.52 -29.15
C LEU A 114 23.76 -27.95 -29.52
N ILE A 115 22.88 -28.75 -30.13
CA ILE A 115 21.48 -28.36 -30.37
C ILE A 115 20.75 -28.14 -29.05
N VAL A 116 20.88 -29.04 -28.07
CA VAL A 116 20.27 -28.88 -26.74
C VAL A 116 20.76 -27.59 -26.06
N LEU A 117 22.07 -27.32 -26.12
CA LEU A 117 22.65 -26.09 -25.59
C LEU A 117 22.07 -24.86 -26.29
N ALA A 118 21.95 -24.86 -27.62
CA ALA A 118 21.36 -23.76 -28.38
C ALA A 118 19.88 -23.55 -28.02
N ILE A 119 19.11 -24.62 -27.83
CA ILE A 119 17.71 -24.57 -27.38
C ILE A 119 17.60 -23.92 -26.00
N TYR A 120 18.41 -24.34 -25.03
CA TYR A 120 18.37 -23.78 -23.67
C TYR A 120 18.88 -22.34 -23.62
N LEU A 121 19.94 -21.99 -24.36
CA LEU A 121 20.40 -20.61 -24.48
C LEU A 121 19.35 -19.71 -25.12
N GLY A 122 18.73 -20.16 -26.22
CA GLY A 122 17.63 -19.45 -26.87
C GLY A 122 16.44 -19.23 -25.94
N SER A 123 16.04 -20.28 -25.22
CA SER A 123 15.00 -20.21 -24.19
C SER A 123 15.35 -19.21 -23.08
N ALA A 124 16.58 -19.25 -22.56
CA ALA A 124 17.05 -18.39 -21.48
C ALA A 124 17.10 -16.91 -21.90
N VAL A 125 17.63 -16.62 -23.10
CA VAL A 125 17.67 -15.26 -23.67
C VAL A 125 16.26 -14.71 -23.85
N LEU A 126 15.35 -15.49 -24.43
CA LEU A 126 13.95 -15.07 -24.61
C LEU A 126 13.23 -14.85 -23.28
N SER A 127 13.43 -15.73 -22.30
CA SER A 127 12.87 -15.58 -20.95
C SER A 127 13.40 -14.32 -20.25
N PHE A 128 14.70 -14.04 -20.39
CA PHE A 128 15.31 -12.82 -19.87
C PHE A 128 14.74 -11.56 -20.53
N LEU A 129 14.69 -11.52 -21.86
CA LEU A 129 14.15 -10.39 -22.62
C LEU A 129 12.67 -10.15 -22.29
N GLN A 130 11.87 -11.22 -22.23
CA GLN A 130 10.48 -11.15 -21.79
C GLN A 130 10.37 -10.55 -20.39
N SER A 131 11.14 -11.05 -19.43
CA SER A 131 11.08 -10.60 -18.03
C SER A 131 11.51 -9.15 -17.89
N PHE A 132 12.55 -8.74 -18.63
CA PHE A 132 13.05 -7.37 -18.67
C PHE A 132 12.00 -6.39 -19.21
N VAL A 133 11.44 -6.67 -20.39
CA VAL A 133 10.41 -5.83 -21.02
C VAL A 133 9.15 -5.78 -20.16
N LEU A 134 8.73 -6.91 -19.59
CA LEU A 134 7.56 -6.94 -18.71
C LEU A 134 7.77 -6.10 -17.46
N ASN A 135 8.94 -6.18 -16.82
CA ASN A 135 9.25 -5.36 -15.65
C ASN A 135 9.17 -3.86 -15.98
N GLU A 136 9.73 -3.45 -17.11
CA GLU A 136 9.64 -2.06 -17.56
C GLU A 136 8.20 -1.60 -17.80
N VAL A 137 7.37 -2.43 -18.45
CA VAL A 137 5.95 -2.13 -18.66
C VAL A 137 5.21 -1.98 -17.33
N VAL A 138 5.39 -2.91 -16.40
CA VAL A 138 4.72 -2.87 -15.08
C VAL A 138 5.16 -1.63 -14.31
N GLN A 139 6.46 -1.33 -14.23
CA GLN A 139 6.97 -0.18 -13.48
C GLN A 139 6.51 1.15 -14.09
N ARG A 140 6.44 1.27 -15.42
CA ARG A 140 5.88 2.47 -16.08
C ARG A 140 4.39 2.65 -15.77
N THR A 141 3.61 1.57 -15.79
CA THR A 141 2.19 1.61 -15.44
C THR A 141 1.99 1.99 -13.97
N VAL A 142 2.78 1.44 -13.07
CA VAL A 142 2.72 1.74 -11.63
C VAL A 142 3.14 3.18 -11.34
N ARG A 143 4.19 3.69 -12.00
CA ARG A 143 4.60 5.09 -11.90
C ARG A 143 3.47 6.03 -12.34
N ARG A 144 2.79 5.72 -13.45
CA ARG A 144 1.63 6.51 -13.89
C ARG A 144 0.52 6.49 -12.85
N LEU A 145 0.23 5.31 -12.28
CA LEU A 145 -0.78 5.17 -11.25
C LEU A 145 -0.44 5.99 -9.98
N ARG A 146 0.82 5.98 -9.55
CA ARG A 146 1.29 6.82 -8.42
C ARG A 146 1.10 8.31 -8.70
N ASN A 147 1.49 8.77 -9.89
CA ASN A 147 1.31 10.18 -10.28
C ASN A 147 -0.18 10.59 -10.30
N GLU A 148 -1.06 9.73 -10.83
CA GLU A 148 -2.50 9.98 -10.84
C GLU A 148 -3.08 10.04 -9.42
N VAL A 149 -2.62 9.15 -8.52
CA VAL A 149 -3.04 9.17 -7.11
C VAL A 149 -2.54 10.43 -6.41
N GLU A 150 -1.29 10.84 -6.65
CA GLU A 150 -0.73 12.08 -6.11
C GLU A 150 -1.50 13.32 -6.60
N GLU A 151 -1.79 13.40 -7.91
CA GLU A 151 -2.61 14.47 -8.48
C GLU A 151 -4.03 14.46 -7.91
N LYS A 152 -4.61 13.27 -7.71
CA LYS A 152 -5.93 13.10 -7.11
C LYS A 152 -5.98 13.61 -5.68
N LEU A 153 -4.99 13.29 -4.84
CA LEU A 153 -4.94 13.74 -3.44
C LEU A 153 -5.03 15.26 -3.31
N ASN A 154 -4.43 16.00 -4.25
CA ASN A 154 -4.46 17.46 -4.27
C ASN A 154 -5.80 18.06 -4.73
N ARG A 155 -6.72 17.24 -5.28
CA ARG A 155 -8.04 17.66 -5.76
C ARG A 155 -9.19 17.17 -4.89
N LEU A 156 -8.93 16.32 -3.91
CA LEU A 156 -9.97 15.79 -3.04
C LEU A 156 -10.38 16.83 -1.98
N PRO A 157 -11.68 16.97 -1.67
CA PRO A 157 -12.15 17.89 -0.65
C PRO A 157 -11.75 17.41 0.76
N LEU A 158 -11.64 18.34 1.71
CA LEU A 158 -11.30 18.02 3.11
C LEU A 158 -12.24 16.97 3.73
N ARG A 159 -13.52 16.99 3.35
CA ARG A 159 -14.54 16.01 3.75
C ARG A 159 -14.13 14.56 3.47
N TYR A 160 -13.35 14.30 2.43
CA TYR A 160 -12.86 12.96 2.12
C TYR A 160 -11.85 12.49 3.18
N PHE A 161 -10.92 13.37 3.56
CA PHE A 161 -9.89 13.08 4.57
C PHE A 161 -10.46 12.94 5.97
N ASP A 162 -11.45 13.75 6.34
CA ASP A 162 -12.08 13.70 7.67
C ASP A 162 -12.89 12.41 7.90
N LYS A 163 -13.30 11.72 6.84
CA LYS A 163 -14.04 10.44 6.92
C LYS A 163 -13.14 9.21 6.98
N GLN A 164 -11.85 9.36 6.68
CA GLN A 164 -10.94 8.23 6.49
C GLN A 164 -9.82 8.26 7.53
N PRO A 165 -9.48 7.13 8.16
CA PRO A 165 -8.29 7.04 8.99
C PRO A 165 -7.04 7.38 8.16
N ARG A 166 -6.16 8.25 8.66
CA ARG A 166 -4.93 8.67 7.94
C ARG A 166 -4.08 7.47 7.47
N GLY A 167 -3.97 6.43 8.31
CA GLY A 167 -3.24 5.21 7.98
C GLY A 167 -3.85 4.41 6.81
N GLU A 168 -5.18 4.46 6.64
CA GLU A 168 -5.86 3.80 5.53
C GLU A 168 -5.50 4.46 4.20
N LEU A 169 -5.53 5.79 4.14
CA LEU A 169 -5.12 6.55 2.96
C LEU A 169 -3.66 6.30 2.61
N LEU A 170 -2.75 6.33 3.59
CA LEU A 170 -1.35 6.02 3.37
C LEU A 170 -1.17 4.60 2.80
N SER A 171 -1.90 3.61 3.30
CA SER A 171 -1.86 2.25 2.77
C SER A 171 -2.35 2.17 1.32
N ARG A 172 -3.39 2.93 0.94
CA ARG A 172 -3.88 3.00 -0.44
C ARG A 172 -2.85 3.58 -1.40
N VAL A 173 -2.10 4.59 -0.96
CA VAL A 173 -1.09 5.28 -1.79
C VAL A 173 0.21 4.48 -1.89
N THR A 174 0.52 3.64 -0.90
CA THR A 174 1.80 2.90 -0.82
C THR A 174 1.60 1.41 -1.06
N ASN A 175 1.17 0.69 -0.02
CA ASN A 175 1.07 -0.78 0.01
C ASN A 175 0.18 -1.34 -1.10
N ASP A 176 -0.94 -0.70 -1.38
CA ASP A 176 -1.91 -1.22 -2.34
C ASP A 176 -1.37 -1.11 -3.76
N ILE A 177 -0.72 0.01 -4.10
CA ILE A 177 -0.06 0.21 -5.39
C ILE A 177 1.09 -0.79 -5.57
N ASP A 178 1.87 -1.05 -4.52
CA ASP A 178 2.96 -2.03 -4.55
C ASP A 178 2.44 -3.46 -4.72
N ASN A 179 1.35 -3.81 -4.04
CA ASN A 179 0.69 -5.10 -4.21
C ASN A 179 0.11 -5.27 -5.63
N VAL A 180 -0.44 -4.20 -6.22
CA VAL A 180 -0.85 -4.18 -7.63
C VAL A 180 0.35 -4.43 -8.55
N ALA A 181 1.48 -3.77 -8.31
CA ALA A 181 2.71 -3.94 -9.08
C ALA A 181 3.19 -5.40 -9.04
N GLN A 182 3.33 -5.95 -7.83
CA GLN A 182 3.79 -7.32 -7.61
C GLN A 182 2.83 -8.35 -8.21
N SER A 183 1.52 -8.14 -8.04
CA SER A 183 0.49 -9.02 -8.56
C SER A 183 0.46 -9.03 -10.08
N LEU A 184 0.55 -7.86 -10.74
CA LEU A 184 0.65 -7.76 -12.20
C LEU A 184 1.91 -8.47 -12.71
N GLN A 185 3.07 -8.23 -12.09
CA GLN A 185 4.33 -8.84 -12.48
C GLN A 185 4.29 -10.37 -12.40
N GLN A 186 3.82 -10.92 -11.27
CA GLN A 186 3.75 -12.38 -11.08
C GLN A 186 2.68 -13.03 -11.94
N THR A 187 1.53 -12.39 -12.12
CA THR A 187 0.43 -12.92 -12.95
C THR A 187 0.82 -12.93 -14.44
N LEU A 188 1.38 -11.84 -14.97
CA LEU A 188 1.74 -11.78 -16.39
C LEU A 188 2.98 -12.60 -16.74
N SER A 189 3.95 -12.69 -15.82
CA SER A 189 5.16 -13.48 -16.06
C SER A 189 4.95 -14.95 -15.74
N GLN A 190 4.69 -15.24 -14.48
CA GLN A 190 4.88 -16.57 -13.93
C GLN A 190 3.61 -17.42 -14.05
N MET A 191 2.40 -16.85 -13.92
CA MET A 191 1.16 -17.60 -14.14
C MET A 191 1.03 -18.02 -15.60
N LEU A 192 1.29 -17.10 -16.54
CA LEU A 192 1.30 -17.40 -17.97
C LEU A 192 2.35 -18.45 -18.31
N SER A 193 3.60 -18.28 -17.85
CA SER A 193 4.68 -19.25 -18.12
C SER A 193 4.38 -20.62 -17.52
N SER A 194 3.77 -20.68 -16.33
CA SER A 194 3.36 -21.93 -15.68
C SER A 194 2.27 -22.63 -16.49
N LEU A 195 1.23 -21.90 -16.92
CA LEU A 195 0.16 -22.45 -17.75
C LEU A 195 0.70 -22.99 -19.08
N LEU A 196 1.56 -22.22 -19.76
CA LEU A 196 2.21 -22.65 -21.00
C LEU A 196 3.09 -23.88 -20.77
N THR A 197 3.81 -23.93 -19.65
CA THR A 197 4.68 -25.08 -19.32
C THR A 197 3.84 -26.34 -19.14
N VAL A 198 2.72 -26.26 -18.41
CA VAL A 198 1.75 -27.36 -18.27
C VAL A 198 1.27 -27.84 -19.64
N ILE A 199 0.87 -26.92 -20.51
CA ILE A 199 0.36 -27.25 -21.86
C ILE A 199 1.45 -27.93 -22.70
N PHE A 200 2.64 -27.32 -22.84
CA PHE A 200 3.72 -27.87 -23.66
C PHE A 200 4.24 -29.20 -23.13
N VAL A 201 4.44 -29.33 -21.81
CA VAL A 201 4.90 -30.58 -21.19
C VAL A 201 3.87 -31.69 -21.39
N LEU A 202 2.57 -31.42 -21.24
CA LEU A 202 1.53 -32.42 -21.52
C LEU A 202 1.54 -32.87 -22.98
N ILE A 203 1.63 -31.93 -23.93
CA ILE A 203 1.74 -32.25 -25.37
C ILE A 203 2.93 -33.19 -25.60
N MET A 204 4.09 -32.87 -25.01
CA MET A 204 5.30 -33.68 -25.14
C MET A 204 5.14 -35.07 -24.50
N MET A 205 4.56 -35.18 -23.30
CA MET A 205 4.31 -36.46 -22.63
C MET A 205 3.39 -37.36 -23.44
N PHE A 206 2.25 -36.85 -23.90
CA PHE A 206 1.29 -37.63 -24.69
C PHE A 206 1.86 -38.03 -26.06
N SER A 207 2.74 -37.21 -26.64
CA SER A 207 3.43 -37.53 -27.90
C SER A 207 4.49 -38.64 -27.76
N ILE A 208 4.97 -38.92 -26.53
CA ILE A 208 5.92 -40.00 -26.26
C ILE A 208 5.17 -41.28 -25.89
N SER A 209 4.30 -41.22 -24.88
CA SER A 209 3.53 -42.39 -24.45
C SER A 209 2.24 -41.97 -23.73
N PRO A 210 1.06 -42.21 -24.34
CA PRO A 210 -0.22 -41.95 -23.69
C PRO A 210 -0.42 -42.73 -22.37
N LEU A 211 0.13 -43.95 -22.29
CA LEU A 211 0.01 -44.79 -21.09
C LEU A 211 0.80 -44.20 -19.91
N LEU A 212 2.08 -43.88 -20.14
CA LEU A 212 2.92 -43.26 -19.10
C LEU A 212 2.34 -41.89 -18.69
N SER A 213 1.75 -41.15 -19.65
CA SER A 213 1.08 -39.88 -19.41
C SER A 213 -0.09 -40.02 -18.46
N LEU A 214 -0.93 -41.05 -18.64
CA LEU A 214 -2.05 -41.32 -17.74
C LEU A 214 -1.57 -41.65 -16.32
N VAL A 215 -0.50 -42.44 -16.20
CA VAL A 215 0.10 -42.80 -14.89
C VAL A 215 0.64 -41.57 -14.17
N ALA A 216 1.36 -40.70 -14.89
CA ALA A 216 1.87 -39.44 -14.33
C ALA A 216 0.72 -38.49 -13.98
N LEU A 217 -0.29 -38.36 -14.84
CA LEU A 217 -1.44 -37.48 -14.61
C LEU A 217 -2.26 -37.92 -13.38
N LEU A 218 -2.39 -39.24 -13.14
CA LEU A 218 -3.06 -39.81 -11.98
C LEU A 218 -2.38 -39.40 -10.65
N SER A 219 -1.08 -39.09 -10.67
CA SER A 219 -0.40 -38.61 -9.47
C SER A 219 -0.89 -37.23 -9.00
N ILE A 220 -1.42 -36.38 -9.90
CA ILE A 220 -1.97 -35.07 -9.53
C ILE A 220 -3.20 -35.20 -8.64
N PRO A 221 -4.32 -35.83 -9.05
CA PRO A 221 -5.52 -35.87 -8.23
C PRO A 221 -5.23 -36.56 -6.89
N VAL A 222 -4.35 -37.57 -6.87
CA VAL A 222 -3.89 -38.19 -5.63
C VAL A 222 -3.16 -37.17 -4.75
N THR A 223 -2.23 -36.40 -5.30
CA THR A 223 -1.54 -35.33 -4.58
C THR A 223 -2.49 -34.25 -4.11
N MET A 224 -3.44 -33.80 -4.94
CA MET A 224 -4.44 -32.80 -4.59
C MET A 224 -5.37 -33.27 -3.47
N VAL A 225 -5.80 -34.52 -3.48
CA VAL A 225 -6.65 -35.09 -2.42
C VAL A 225 -5.87 -35.19 -1.10
N VAL A 226 -4.63 -35.70 -1.13
CA VAL A 226 -3.80 -35.80 0.07
C VAL A 226 -3.45 -34.42 0.62
N ALA A 227 -2.94 -33.52 -0.22
CA ALA A 227 -2.60 -32.15 0.16
C ALA A 227 -3.83 -31.36 0.62
N GLY A 228 -4.97 -31.48 -0.08
CA GLY A 228 -6.22 -30.82 0.28
C GLY A 228 -6.78 -31.29 1.63
N THR A 229 -6.64 -32.59 1.94
CA THR A 229 -7.05 -33.15 3.24
C THR A 229 -6.15 -32.66 4.38
N ILE A 230 -4.84 -32.59 4.16
CA ILE A 230 -3.90 -32.03 5.13
C ILE A 230 -4.16 -30.54 5.32
N MET A 231 -4.38 -29.81 4.21
CA MET A 231 -4.61 -28.37 4.21
C MET A 231 -5.90 -27.99 4.93
N SER A 232 -6.99 -28.73 4.74
CA SER A 232 -8.26 -28.46 5.43
C SER A 232 -8.12 -28.56 6.95
N ARG A 233 -7.36 -29.55 7.45
CA ARG A 233 -7.04 -29.70 8.88
C ARG A 233 -6.11 -28.60 9.38
N SER A 234 -5.08 -28.28 8.61
CA SER A 234 -4.12 -27.23 8.93
C SER A 234 -4.80 -25.85 9.00
N ARG A 235 -5.75 -25.56 8.11
CA ARG A 235 -6.53 -24.31 8.10
C ARG A 235 -7.22 -24.03 9.43
N VAL A 236 -7.80 -25.05 10.08
CA VAL A 236 -8.46 -24.89 11.39
C VAL A 236 -7.44 -24.47 12.46
N GLN A 237 -6.24 -25.07 12.47
CA GLN A 237 -5.19 -24.69 13.41
C GLN A 237 -4.60 -23.32 13.10
N PHE A 238 -4.48 -22.95 11.82
CA PHE A 238 -4.07 -21.59 11.43
C PHE A 238 -5.06 -20.54 11.93
N ILE A 239 -6.37 -20.79 11.85
CA ILE A 239 -7.38 -19.86 12.39
C ILE A 239 -7.16 -19.67 13.90
N GLU A 240 -6.93 -20.74 14.64
CA GLU A 240 -6.64 -20.65 16.08
C GLU A 240 -5.31 -19.93 16.35
N GLN A 241 -4.25 -20.22 15.58
CA GLN A 241 -2.97 -19.52 15.66
C GLN A 241 -3.16 -18.01 15.47
N TRP A 242 -3.91 -17.58 14.45
CA TRP A 242 -4.18 -16.15 14.22
C TRP A 242 -4.97 -15.52 15.35
N ARG A 243 -5.95 -16.25 15.91
CA ARG A 243 -6.70 -15.80 17.09
C ARG A 243 -5.79 -15.60 18.30
N SER A 244 -4.97 -16.60 18.64
CA SER A 244 -4.01 -16.50 19.75
C SER A 244 -2.96 -15.42 19.52
N THR A 245 -2.52 -15.22 18.27
CA THR A 245 -1.60 -14.12 17.91
C THR A 245 -2.23 -12.77 18.19
N GLY A 246 -3.51 -12.58 17.82
CA GLY A 246 -4.25 -11.35 18.09
C GLY A 246 -4.34 -11.07 19.59
N THR A 247 -4.76 -12.05 20.38
CA THR A 247 -4.83 -11.92 21.85
C THR A 247 -3.48 -11.54 22.46
N LEU A 248 -2.40 -12.24 22.07
CA LEU A 248 -1.05 -11.96 22.58
C LEU A 248 -0.56 -10.57 22.19
N ASN A 249 -0.79 -10.15 20.94
CA ASN A 249 -0.42 -8.81 20.47
C ASN A 249 -1.20 -7.72 21.21
N SER A 250 -2.50 -7.89 21.44
CA SER A 250 -3.29 -6.95 22.24
C SER A 250 -2.77 -6.84 23.68
N ARG A 251 -2.37 -7.96 24.30
CA ARG A 251 -1.74 -7.94 25.63
C ARG A 251 -0.43 -7.16 25.63
N VAL A 252 0.41 -7.38 24.62
CA VAL A 252 1.68 -6.66 24.45
C VAL A 252 1.41 -5.16 24.28
N GLU A 253 0.48 -4.79 23.40
CA GLU A 253 0.08 -3.40 23.16
C GLU A 253 -0.44 -2.71 24.42
N GLU A 254 -1.36 -3.35 25.16
CA GLU A 254 -1.90 -2.85 26.43
C GLU A 254 -0.79 -2.67 27.47
N THR A 255 0.12 -3.64 27.58
CA THR A 255 1.21 -3.62 28.55
C THR A 255 2.22 -2.50 28.25
N TYR A 256 2.58 -2.28 26.99
CA TYR A 256 3.53 -1.23 26.62
C TYR A 256 2.89 0.15 26.66
N SER A 257 1.62 0.27 26.25
CA SER A 257 0.86 1.53 26.36
C SER A 257 0.64 1.92 27.83
N GLY A 258 0.39 0.93 28.69
CA GLY A 258 0.22 1.09 30.14
C GLY A 258 1.49 0.81 30.96
N PHE A 259 2.68 0.85 30.35
CA PHE A 259 3.91 0.35 31.00
C PHE A 259 4.20 1.04 32.32
N GLU A 260 4.01 2.37 32.38
CA GLU A 260 4.18 3.15 33.60
C GLU A 260 3.23 2.69 34.70
N LEU A 261 1.95 2.44 34.38
CA LEU A 261 0.97 1.93 35.35
C LEU A 261 1.35 0.54 35.87
N VAL A 262 1.77 -0.37 34.97
CA VAL A 262 2.23 -1.71 35.37
C VAL A 262 3.41 -1.62 36.35
N LYS A 263 4.34 -0.68 36.14
CA LYS A 263 5.48 -0.45 37.02
C LYS A 263 5.06 0.17 38.36
N VAL A 264 4.30 1.26 38.34
CA VAL A 264 3.88 2.02 39.53
C VAL A 264 3.01 1.16 40.45
N PHE A 265 2.11 0.35 39.90
CA PHE A 265 1.25 -0.54 40.69
C PHE A 265 1.89 -1.90 41.03
N GLY A 266 3.13 -2.15 40.60
CA GLY A 266 3.85 -3.40 40.93
C GLY A 266 3.23 -4.67 40.38
N ARG A 267 2.55 -4.61 39.22
CA ARG A 267 1.76 -5.71 38.63
C ARG A 267 2.54 -6.56 37.62
N GLN A 268 3.87 -6.44 37.57
CA GLN A 268 4.69 -7.09 36.54
C GLN A 268 4.51 -8.62 36.53
N ARG A 269 4.42 -9.25 37.70
CA ARG A 269 4.29 -10.70 37.81
C ARG A 269 2.96 -11.22 37.27
N GLU A 270 1.87 -10.51 37.54
CA GLU A 270 0.53 -10.85 37.02
C GLU A 270 0.47 -10.71 35.50
N VAL A 271 1.06 -9.64 34.96
CA VAL A 271 1.16 -9.43 33.51
C VAL A 271 2.02 -10.51 32.85
N GLN A 272 3.13 -10.90 33.48
CA GLN A 272 3.99 -11.97 32.98
C GLN A 272 3.30 -13.33 32.98
N GLU A 273 2.63 -13.70 34.08
CA GLU A 273 1.89 -14.98 34.16
C GLU A 273 0.79 -15.06 33.09
N ALA A 274 0.11 -13.94 32.83
CA ALA A 274 -0.92 -13.88 31.80
C ALA A 274 -0.31 -13.97 30.38
N PHE A 275 0.81 -13.29 30.14
CA PHE A 275 1.57 -13.39 28.89
C PHE A 275 2.04 -14.82 28.63
N GLU A 276 2.59 -15.50 29.63
CA GLU A 276 3.07 -16.90 29.49
C GLU A 276 1.93 -17.84 29.08
N LYS A 277 0.73 -17.68 29.66
CA LYS A 277 -0.45 -18.47 29.31
C LYS A 277 -0.91 -18.25 27.86
N GLU A 278 -0.98 -16.99 27.44
CA GLU A 278 -1.36 -16.62 26.07
C GLU A 278 -0.30 -17.07 25.05
N ASN A 279 0.97 -16.96 25.43
CA ASN A 279 2.11 -17.41 24.62
C ASN A 279 2.14 -18.94 24.47
N ASP A 280 1.81 -19.71 25.51
CA ASP A 280 1.72 -21.18 25.40
C ASP A 280 0.58 -21.61 24.48
N SER A 281 -0.58 -20.94 24.56
CA SER A 281 -1.68 -21.15 23.61
C SER A 281 -1.24 -20.89 22.16
N LEU A 282 -0.54 -19.77 21.92
CA LEU A 282 0.02 -19.46 20.61
C LEU A 282 1.04 -20.52 20.17
N TYR A 283 1.93 -20.96 21.05
CA TYR A 283 2.92 -21.99 20.76
C TYR A 283 2.25 -23.30 20.32
N GLN A 284 1.27 -23.80 21.09
CA GLN A 284 0.59 -25.04 20.77
C GLN A 284 -0.20 -24.97 19.45
N ALA A 285 -0.89 -23.86 19.20
CA ALA A 285 -1.63 -23.64 17.97
C ALA A 285 -0.67 -23.54 16.77
N SER A 286 0.41 -22.78 16.90
CA SER A 286 1.44 -22.59 15.87
C SER A 286 2.16 -23.90 15.55
N PHE A 287 2.54 -24.67 16.58
CA PHE A 287 3.20 -25.96 16.39
C PHE A 287 2.31 -26.92 15.59
N ARG A 288 1.03 -27.07 15.98
CA ARG A 288 0.07 -27.92 15.27
C ARG A 288 -0.15 -27.45 13.84
N ALA A 289 -0.35 -26.15 13.62
CA ALA A 289 -0.55 -25.58 12.30
C ALA A 289 0.66 -25.78 11.37
N GLN A 290 1.86 -25.50 11.88
CA GLN A 290 3.12 -25.62 11.14
C GLN A 290 3.50 -27.07 10.88
N PHE A 291 3.27 -27.98 11.84
CA PHE A 291 3.51 -29.40 11.65
C PHE A 291 2.59 -29.98 10.55
N LEU A 292 1.29 -29.71 10.63
CA LEU A 292 0.33 -30.18 9.63
C LEU A 292 0.64 -29.61 8.24
N SER A 293 0.87 -28.30 8.12
CA SER A 293 1.21 -27.69 6.82
C SER A 293 2.57 -28.17 6.29
N GLY A 294 3.54 -28.39 7.18
CA GLY A 294 4.87 -28.91 6.85
C GLY A 294 4.85 -30.32 6.24
N LEU A 295 3.82 -31.12 6.48
CA LEU A 295 3.66 -32.46 5.88
C LEU A 295 3.25 -32.43 4.40
N ILE A 296 2.74 -31.30 3.88
CA ILE A 296 2.25 -31.20 2.49
C ILE A 296 3.38 -31.45 1.50
N MET A 297 4.53 -30.79 1.67
CA MET A 297 5.67 -30.91 0.75
C MET A 297 6.28 -32.34 0.76
N PRO A 298 6.60 -32.96 1.91
CA PRO A 298 7.04 -34.35 1.96
C PRO A 298 6.03 -35.34 1.36
N ALA A 299 4.73 -35.17 1.62
CA ALA A 299 3.70 -36.02 1.03
C ALA A 299 3.66 -35.91 -0.50
N ALA A 300 3.73 -34.68 -1.03
CA ALA A 300 3.80 -34.45 -2.47
C ALA A 300 5.08 -35.05 -3.09
N PHE A 301 6.24 -34.89 -2.45
CA PHE A 301 7.49 -35.51 -2.89
C PHE A 301 7.42 -37.04 -2.88
N PHE A 302 6.81 -37.63 -1.85
CA PHE A 302 6.62 -39.08 -1.77
C PHE A 302 5.76 -39.59 -2.93
N ILE A 303 4.62 -38.95 -3.18
CA ILE A 303 3.73 -39.31 -4.31
C ILE A 303 4.46 -39.12 -5.65
N GLY A 304 5.21 -38.02 -5.80
CA GLY A 304 6.04 -37.77 -6.99
C GLY A 304 7.10 -38.85 -7.21
N ASN A 305 7.75 -39.34 -6.15
CA ASN A 305 8.73 -40.43 -6.23
C ASN A 305 8.07 -41.79 -6.52
N VAL A 306 6.87 -42.04 -6.00
CA VAL A 306 6.07 -43.23 -6.38
C VAL A 306 5.70 -43.17 -7.87
N SER A 307 5.28 -42.00 -8.36
CA SER A 307 5.01 -41.78 -9.79
C SER A 307 6.26 -41.99 -10.63
N TYR A 308 7.41 -41.45 -10.21
CA TYR A 308 8.71 -41.68 -10.83
C TYR A 308 9.05 -43.18 -10.91
N ALA A 309 8.88 -43.93 -9.82
CA ALA A 309 9.15 -45.36 -9.78
C ALA A 309 8.21 -46.13 -10.73
N ALA A 310 6.92 -45.80 -10.75
CA ALA A 310 5.95 -46.39 -11.67
C ALA A 310 6.31 -46.12 -13.13
N VAL A 311 6.69 -44.88 -13.46
CA VAL A 311 7.16 -44.49 -14.81
C VAL A 311 8.44 -45.25 -15.18
N ALA A 312 9.40 -45.39 -14.27
CA ALA A 312 10.64 -46.11 -14.53
C ALA A 312 10.40 -47.61 -14.79
N VAL A 313 9.54 -48.25 -14.00
CA VAL A 313 9.20 -49.68 -14.17
C VAL A 313 8.40 -49.91 -15.46
N ILE A 314 7.31 -49.17 -15.66
CA ILE A 314 6.45 -49.33 -16.85
C ILE A 314 7.22 -48.89 -18.11
N GLY A 315 8.01 -47.83 -18.03
CA GLY A 315 8.88 -47.35 -19.09
C GLY A 315 9.95 -48.38 -19.46
N GLY A 316 10.63 -48.97 -18.48
CA GLY A 316 11.60 -50.05 -18.70
C GLY A 316 10.99 -51.26 -19.40
N LEU A 317 9.78 -51.68 -19.02
CA LEU A 317 9.04 -52.75 -19.70
C LEU A 317 8.66 -52.37 -21.16
N ARG A 318 8.35 -51.10 -21.41
CA ARG A 318 8.06 -50.57 -22.75
C ARG A 318 9.30 -50.47 -23.64
N VAL A 319 10.46 -50.20 -23.05
CA VAL A 319 11.77 -50.27 -23.75
C VAL A 319 12.12 -51.72 -24.07
N ALA A 320 11.94 -52.64 -23.12
CA ALA A 320 12.19 -54.06 -23.33
C ALA A 320 11.28 -54.69 -24.42
N SER A 321 10.08 -54.12 -24.64
CA SER A 321 9.17 -54.51 -25.72
C SER A 321 9.39 -53.76 -27.03
N GLY A 322 10.39 -52.86 -27.11
CA GLY A 322 10.72 -52.11 -28.33
C GLY A 322 9.71 -51.02 -28.73
N VAL A 323 8.77 -50.65 -27.83
CA VAL A 323 7.70 -49.68 -28.12
C VAL A 323 8.18 -48.22 -28.00
N ILE A 324 9.09 -47.97 -27.06
CA ILE A 324 9.71 -46.66 -26.81
C ILE A 324 11.21 -46.82 -26.62
N THR A 325 11.96 -45.74 -26.85
CA THR A 325 13.42 -45.73 -26.68
C THR A 325 13.81 -45.46 -25.22
N LEU A 326 15.09 -45.69 -24.88
CA LEU A 326 15.61 -45.37 -23.54
C LEU A 326 15.63 -43.84 -23.31
N GLY A 327 15.97 -43.08 -24.34
CA GLY A 327 15.93 -41.63 -24.37
C GLY A 327 14.52 -41.08 -24.15
N ASP A 328 13.50 -41.71 -24.72
CA ASP A 328 12.10 -41.35 -24.48
C ASP A 328 11.70 -41.53 -23.00
N VAL A 329 12.13 -42.62 -22.34
CA VAL A 329 11.89 -42.83 -20.91
C VAL A 329 12.59 -41.77 -20.07
N GLN A 330 13.84 -41.45 -20.39
CA GLN A 330 14.57 -40.37 -19.70
C GLN A 330 13.87 -39.02 -19.87
N ALA A 331 13.47 -38.66 -21.09
CA ALA A 331 12.75 -37.42 -21.36
C ALA A 331 11.43 -37.39 -20.58
N PHE A 332 10.71 -38.51 -20.55
CA PHE A 332 9.45 -38.66 -19.83
C PHE A 332 9.61 -38.47 -18.31
N ILE A 333 10.67 -39.03 -17.73
CA ILE A 333 11.02 -38.82 -16.32
C ILE A 333 11.23 -37.33 -16.01
N GLN A 334 11.91 -36.59 -16.89
CA GLN A 334 12.11 -35.15 -16.71
C GLN A 334 10.78 -34.38 -16.81
N TYR A 335 9.94 -34.70 -17.79
CA TYR A 335 8.62 -34.08 -17.95
C TYR A 335 7.71 -34.33 -16.75
N SER A 336 7.69 -35.54 -16.18
CA SER A 336 6.91 -35.87 -14.99
C SER A 336 7.24 -34.95 -13.79
N ARG A 337 8.53 -34.61 -13.61
CA ARG A 337 8.98 -33.66 -12.59
C ARG A 337 8.65 -32.21 -12.94
N GLN A 338 8.88 -31.81 -14.19
CA GLN A 338 8.61 -30.45 -14.69
C GLN A 338 7.12 -30.10 -14.64
N PHE A 339 6.24 -31.09 -14.72
CA PHE A 339 4.79 -30.93 -14.69
C PHE A 339 4.23 -30.66 -13.29
N SER A 340 4.83 -31.23 -12.24
CA SER A 340 4.29 -31.15 -10.86
C SER A 340 4.43 -29.75 -10.23
N GLN A 341 5.51 -29.03 -10.52
CA GLN A 341 5.79 -27.72 -9.92
C GLN A 341 4.89 -26.58 -10.43
N PRO A 342 4.63 -26.42 -11.75
CA PRO A 342 3.72 -25.40 -12.25
C PRO A 342 2.28 -25.53 -11.71
N VAL A 343 1.80 -26.75 -11.49
CA VAL A 343 0.45 -26.99 -10.96
C VAL A 343 0.29 -26.42 -9.55
N THR A 344 1.28 -26.60 -8.68
CA THR A 344 1.27 -26.02 -7.34
C THR A 344 1.41 -24.49 -7.36
N GLN A 345 2.20 -23.96 -8.29
CA GLN A 345 2.33 -22.50 -8.50
C GLN A 345 1.00 -21.88 -8.92
N LEU A 346 0.30 -22.46 -9.91
CA LEU A 346 -1.00 -21.98 -10.38
C LEU A 346 -2.03 -21.93 -9.23
N ALA A 347 -2.03 -22.92 -8.34
CA ALA A 347 -2.91 -22.93 -7.18
C ALA A 347 -2.63 -21.77 -6.20
N SER A 348 -1.36 -21.45 -5.95
CA SER A 348 -0.95 -20.36 -5.05
C SER A 348 -1.27 -18.97 -5.62
N MET A 349 -1.24 -18.83 -6.95
CA MET A 349 -1.40 -17.55 -7.65
C MET A 349 -2.82 -17.02 -7.65
N ALA A 350 -3.83 -17.87 -7.46
CA ALA A 350 -5.22 -17.41 -7.37
C ALA A 350 -5.42 -16.43 -6.21
N ASN A 351 -4.75 -16.66 -5.07
CA ASN A 351 -4.80 -15.76 -3.92
C ASN A 351 -4.10 -14.43 -4.20
N LEU A 352 -2.96 -14.48 -4.89
CA LEU A 352 -2.22 -13.28 -5.28
C LEU A 352 -3.06 -12.42 -6.23
N LEU A 353 -3.66 -13.04 -7.24
CA LEU A 353 -4.50 -12.34 -8.21
C LEU A 353 -5.71 -11.69 -7.52
N GLN A 354 -6.36 -12.39 -6.58
CA GLN A 354 -7.42 -11.81 -5.76
C GLN A 354 -6.95 -10.60 -4.95
N SER A 355 -5.80 -10.72 -4.26
CA SER A 355 -5.20 -9.65 -3.47
C SER A 355 -4.86 -8.41 -4.32
N GLY A 356 -4.26 -8.63 -5.49
CA GLY A 356 -3.90 -7.58 -6.42
C GLY A 356 -5.12 -6.84 -6.98
N VAL A 357 -6.19 -7.57 -7.36
CA VAL A 357 -7.42 -6.94 -7.85
C VAL A 357 -8.13 -6.16 -6.75
N ALA A 358 -8.17 -6.67 -5.51
CA ALA A 358 -8.79 -5.95 -4.40
C ALA A 358 -7.99 -4.71 -3.97
N SER A 359 -6.67 -4.72 -4.14
CA SER A 359 -5.83 -3.52 -3.93
C SER A 359 -6.02 -2.51 -5.06
N ALA A 360 -6.14 -2.97 -6.31
CA ALA A 360 -6.48 -2.10 -7.43
C ALA A 360 -7.85 -1.44 -7.24
N GLU A 361 -8.84 -2.18 -6.73
CA GLU A 361 -10.17 -1.66 -6.44
C GLU A 361 -10.12 -0.51 -5.43
N ARG A 362 -9.43 -0.66 -4.30
CA ARG A 362 -9.28 0.42 -3.30
C ARG A 362 -8.56 1.66 -3.84
N VAL A 363 -7.58 1.47 -4.73
CA VAL A 363 -6.91 2.57 -5.43
C VAL A 363 -7.86 3.22 -6.44
N PHE A 364 -8.68 2.44 -7.15
CA PHE A 364 -9.68 2.97 -8.07
C PHE A 364 -10.80 3.71 -7.37
N GLU A 365 -11.26 3.25 -6.19
CA GLU A 365 -12.18 4.01 -5.34
C GLU A 365 -11.62 5.38 -4.95
N LEU A 366 -10.32 5.45 -4.61
CA LEU A 366 -9.64 6.71 -4.33
C LEU A 366 -9.61 7.62 -5.57
N LEU A 367 -9.27 7.05 -6.73
CA LEU A 367 -9.23 7.79 -8.00
C LEU A 367 -10.63 8.21 -8.49
N ASP A 368 -11.67 7.50 -8.11
CA ASP A 368 -13.06 7.78 -8.49
C ASP A 368 -13.80 8.64 -7.46
N ALA A 369 -13.19 8.92 -6.30
CA ALA A 369 -13.78 9.80 -5.29
C ALA A 369 -14.04 11.20 -5.86
N GLU A 370 -15.12 11.83 -5.42
CA GLU A 370 -15.52 13.16 -5.90
C GLU A 370 -14.44 14.21 -5.59
N GLU A 371 -14.03 14.96 -6.61
CA GLU A 371 -13.07 16.05 -6.50
C GLU A 371 -13.78 17.35 -6.13
N GLU A 372 -13.01 18.32 -5.64
CA GLU A 372 -13.46 19.70 -5.60
C GLU A 372 -13.89 20.17 -6.99
N SER A 373 -14.94 21.00 -7.04
CA SER A 373 -15.47 21.55 -8.28
C SER A 373 -14.38 22.28 -9.08
N ASP A 374 -14.30 22.04 -10.39
CA ASP A 374 -13.41 22.77 -11.29
C ASP A 374 -13.80 24.26 -11.35
N GLU A 375 -12.86 25.12 -10.99
CA GLU A 375 -13.03 26.57 -10.95
C GLU A 375 -12.31 27.29 -12.09
N SER A 376 -11.75 26.57 -13.07
CA SER A 376 -11.00 27.15 -14.20
C SER A 376 -11.80 28.13 -15.06
N ALA A 377 -13.14 28.02 -15.06
CA ALA A 377 -14.04 28.94 -15.76
C ALA A 377 -14.31 30.25 -14.98
N LYS A 378 -13.98 30.32 -13.68
CA LYS A 378 -14.16 31.54 -12.87
C LYS A 378 -13.05 32.54 -13.17
N THR A 379 -13.42 33.78 -13.43
CA THR A 379 -12.45 34.87 -13.62
C THR A 379 -12.11 35.48 -12.27
N PRO A 380 -10.82 35.75 -11.95
CA PRO A 380 -10.45 36.48 -10.74
C PRO A 380 -11.21 37.81 -10.65
N SER A 381 -11.77 38.08 -9.48
CA SER A 381 -12.68 39.20 -9.23
C SER A 381 -12.43 39.91 -7.89
N LEU A 382 -11.69 39.28 -6.98
CA LEU A 382 -11.30 39.80 -5.68
C LEU A 382 -9.79 40.12 -5.71
N GLY A 383 -9.45 41.40 -5.54
CA GLY A 383 -8.08 41.82 -5.30
C GLY A 383 -7.68 41.57 -3.84
N ARG A 384 -6.91 42.50 -3.26
CA ARG A 384 -6.69 42.53 -1.82
C ARG A 384 -7.97 43.00 -1.12
N ALA A 385 -8.54 42.14 -0.27
CA ALA A 385 -9.76 42.41 0.48
C ALA A 385 -9.55 43.49 1.56
N GLU A 386 -10.62 44.24 1.86
CA GLU A 386 -10.74 45.10 3.04
C GLU A 386 -10.99 44.26 4.31
N GLY A 387 -11.57 43.06 4.16
CA GLY A 387 -11.71 42.07 5.22
C GLY A 387 -13.05 42.09 5.94
N ARG A 388 -14.12 42.59 5.32
CA ARG A 388 -15.48 42.54 5.85
C ARG A 388 -16.10 41.17 5.60
N VAL A 389 -16.45 40.44 6.64
CA VAL A 389 -17.02 39.08 6.54
C VAL A 389 -18.47 39.06 7.01
N VAL A 390 -19.38 38.56 6.18
CA VAL A 390 -20.82 38.48 6.49
C VAL A 390 -21.34 37.08 6.28
N PHE A 391 -21.97 36.51 7.30
CA PHE A 391 -22.80 35.33 7.22
C PHE A 391 -24.26 35.77 7.10
N GLU A 392 -24.95 35.29 6.07
CA GLU A 392 -26.38 35.55 5.84
C GLU A 392 -27.15 34.23 5.90
N GLN A 393 -27.83 34.00 7.03
CA GLN A 393 -28.70 32.83 7.25
C GLN A 393 -28.00 31.49 6.94
N ALA A 394 -26.71 31.40 7.26
CA ALA A 394 -25.86 30.28 6.91
C ALA A 394 -26.27 29.04 7.71
N SER A 395 -26.47 27.92 7.01
CA SER A 395 -26.74 26.62 7.63
C SER A 395 -25.83 25.55 7.06
N PHE A 396 -25.37 24.63 7.92
CA PHE A 396 -24.41 23.60 7.55
C PHE A 396 -24.54 22.34 8.41
N ARG A 397 -24.32 21.19 7.77
CA ARG A 397 -24.24 19.87 8.39
C ARG A 397 -23.13 19.01 7.76
N TYR A 398 -22.40 18.24 8.57
CA TYR A 398 -21.45 17.24 8.06
C TYR A 398 -22.18 15.98 7.53
N GLU A 399 -23.24 15.59 8.24
CA GLU A 399 -24.11 14.46 7.94
C GLU A 399 -25.53 14.96 7.67
N PRO A 400 -26.24 14.44 6.66
CA PRO A 400 -27.60 14.89 6.30
C PRO A 400 -28.57 14.97 7.49
N ASP A 401 -28.46 14.00 8.40
CA ASP A 401 -29.38 13.78 9.51
C ASP A 401 -28.99 14.51 10.80
N ARG A 402 -27.86 15.21 10.82
CA ARG A 402 -27.33 15.89 12.02
C ARG A 402 -26.99 17.35 11.72
N PRO A 403 -27.94 18.28 11.88
CA PRO A 403 -27.64 19.70 11.71
C PRO A 403 -26.58 20.13 12.72
N LEU A 404 -25.67 21.00 12.29
CA LEU A 404 -24.67 21.60 13.16
C LEU A 404 -24.90 23.10 13.27
N ILE A 405 -24.79 23.85 12.17
CA ILE A 405 -25.04 25.30 12.15
C ILE A 405 -26.42 25.56 11.54
N GLU A 406 -27.24 26.38 12.19
CA GLU A 406 -28.60 26.71 11.76
C GLU A 406 -28.84 28.23 11.78
N ASP A 407 -29.25 28.78 10.63
CA ASP A 407 -29.65 30.19 10.43
C ASP A 407 -28.67 31.22 11.04
N LEU A 408 -27.38 30.97 10.89
CA LEU A 408 -26.34 31.81 11.47
C LEU A 408 -26.20 33.11 10.67
N SER A 409 -26.41 34.24 11.35
CA SER A 409 -26.24 35.58 10.77
C SER A 409 -25.26 36.40 11.62
N LEU A 410 -24.18 36.84 10.98
CA LEU A 410 -23.06 37.54 11.63
C LEU A 410 -22.48 38.55 10.65
N THR A 411 -22.09 39.72 11.15
CA THR A 411 -21.34 40.73 10.38
C THR A 411 -20.12 41.12 11.17
N VAL A 412 -18.95 41.02 10.54
CA VAL A 412 -17.66 41.41 11.10
C VAL A 412 -17.08 42.50 10.22
N GLU A 413 -16.86 43.67 10.81
CA GLU A 413 -16.35 44.83 10.10
C GLU A 413 -14.81 44.79 10.02
N PRO A 414 -14.20 45.45 8.99
CA PRO A 414 -12.76 45.47 8.80
C PRO A 414 -11.98 45.85 10.06
N GLY A 415 -10.97 45.04 10.40
CA GLY A 415 -10.07 45.27 11.53
C GLY A 415 -10.64 44.85 12.89
N GLN A 416 -11.87 44.34 12.97
CA GLN A 416 -12.42 43.82 14.21
C GLN A 416 -11.80 42.47 14.60
N THR A 417 -11.56 42.30 15.90
CA THR A 417 -11.19 41.02 16.51
C THR A 417 -12.42 40.36 17.12
N VAL A 418 -12.76 39.17 16.63
CA VAL A 418 -13.89 38.36 17.06
C VAL A 418 -13.39 37.13 17.81
N ALA A 419 -13.68 37.04 19.11
CA ALA A 419 -13.40 35.86 19.92
C ALA A 419 -14.57 34.87 19.88
N ILE A 420 -14.32 33.62 19.50
CA ILE A 420 -15.31 32.55 19.44
C ILE A 420 -15.13 31.65 20.66
N VAL A 421 -16.14 31.60 21.53
CA VAL A 421 -16.12 30.85 22.79
C VAL A 421 -17.30 29.89 22.89
N GLY A 422 -17.16 28.82 23.66
CA GLY A 422 -18.19 27.82 23.86
C GLY A 422 -17.63 26.43 24.15
N PRO A 423 -18.46 25.45 24.57
CA PRO A 423 -18.00 24.11 24.88
C PRO A 423 -17.44 23.37 23.66
N THR A 424 -16.74 22.26 23.91
CA THR A 424 -16.30 21.34 22.84
C THR A 424 -17.51 20.84 22.06
N GLY A 425 -17.41 20.80 20.73
CA GLY A 425 -18.53 20.41 19.86
C GLY A 425 -19.55 21.53 19.57
N ALA A 426 -19.37 22.74 20.08
CA ALA A 426 -20.28 23.87 19.83
C ALA A 426 -20.28 24.42 18.38
N GLY A 427 -19.38 23.95 17.50
CA GLY A 427 -19.28 24.40 16.11
C GLY A 427 -18.21 25.46 15.82
N LYS A 428 -17.34 25.80 16.79
CA LYS A 428 -16.30 26.85 16.65
C LYS A 428 -15.36 26.62 15.45
N THR A 429 -14.73 25.44 15.38
CA THR A 429 -13.84 25.05 14.27
C THR A 429 -14.60 24.96 12.94
N THR A 430 -15.88 24.62 12.98
CA THR A 430 -16.70 24.54 11.76
C THR A 430 -16.95 25.92 11.17
N LEU A 431 -17.22 26.93 12.00
CA LEU A 431 -17.37 28.32 11.53
C LEU A 431 -16.13 28.78 10.77
N VAL A 432 -14.95 28.47 11.32
CA VAL A 432 -13.65 28.74 10.69
C VAL A 432 -13.48 27.97 9.37
N ASN A 433 -13.81 26.67 9.34
CA ASN A 433 -13.72 25.86 8.12
C ASN A 433 -14.63 26.37 6.98
N LEU A 434 -15.78 26.96 7.33
CA LEU A 434 -16.71 27.56 6.37
C LEU A 434 -16.17 28.86 5.78
N ILE A 435 -15.47 29.69 6.57
CA ILE A 435 -14.80 30.91 6.06
C ILE A 435 -13.71 30.54 5.04
N MET A 436 -12.94 29.48 5.33
CA MET A 436 -11.91 28.94 4.42
C MET A 436 -12.47 28.18 3.21
N ARG A 437 -13.81 28.01 3.16
CA ARG A 437 -14.52 27.20 2.16
C ARG A 437 -13.88 25.81 1.99
N PHE A 438 -13.52 25.17 3.10
CA PHE A 438 -13.20 23.73 3.11
C PHE A 438 -14.46 22.87 2.99
N TYR A 439 -15.61 23.47 3.31
CA TYR A 439 -16.93 22.88 3.20
C TYR A 439 -17.86 23.90 2.52
N GLU A 440 -18.76 23.41 1.69
CA GLU A 440 -19.83 24.22 1.09
C GLU A 440 -21.05 24.27 2.05
N LEU A 441 -21.79 25.37 2.04
CA LEU A 441 -23.00 25.54 2.86
C LEU A 441 -24.18 24.72 2.32
N ASP A 442 -25.09 24.32 3.21
CA ASP A 442 -26.37 23.74 2.80
C ASP A 442 -27.35 24.83 2.32
N SER A 443 -27.37 25.97 3.01
CA SER A 443 -28.22 27.13 2.69
C SER A 443 -27.63 28.43 3.24
N GLY A 444 -28.13 29.56 2.75
CA GLY A 444 -27.57 30.88 3.04
C GLY A 444 -26.33 31.17 2.20
N LYS A 445 -25.55 32.18 2.60
CA LYS A 445 -24.27 32.50 1.96
C LYS A 445 -23.31 33.17 2.93
N ILE A 446 -22.02 33.10 2.60
CA ILE A 446 -20.96 33.87 3.26
C ILE A 446 -20.38 34.81 2.21
N THR A 447 -20.20 36.08 2.58
CA THR A 447 -19.58 37.07 1.71
C THR A 447 -18.31 37.65 2.34
N LEU A 448 -17.32 37.90 1.48
CA LEU A 448 -16.11 38.67 1.77
C LEU A 448 -16.19 39.96 0.94
N ASP A 449 -16.24 41.11 1.60
CA ASP A 449 -16.42 42.44 0.98
C ASP A 449 -17.64 42.51 0.04
N GLY A 450 -18.71 41.77 0.38
CA GLY A 450 -19.96 41.71 -0.39
C GLY A 450 -19.96 40.70 -1.54
N LEU A 451 -18.81 40.09 -1.87
CA LEU A 451 -18.73 38.99 -2.85
C LEU A 451 -18.96 37.66 -2.15
N ASN A 452 -19.84 36.83 -2.71
CA ASN A 452 -20.11 35.50 -2.17
C ASN A 452 -18.91 34.58 -2.37
N ILE A 453 -18.41 33.96 -1.29
CA ILE A 453 -17.22 33.11 -1.34
C ILE A 453 -17.39 31.87 -2.21
N ALA A 454 -18.64 31.43 -2.43
CA ALA A 454 -18.97 30.31 -3.32
C ALA A 454 -18.71 30.65 -4.80
N ASP A 455 -18.76 31.93 -5.16
CA ASP A 455 -18.55 32.41 -6.53
C ASP A 455 -17.08 32.75 -6.81
N LEU A 456 -16.27 32.95 -5.78
CA LEU A 456 -14.82 33.17 -5.87
C LEU A 456 -14.06 31.89 -6.19
N ARG A 457 -12.84 32.02 -6.70
CA ARG A 457 -11.91 30.88 -6.74
C ARG A 457 -11.33 30.63 -5.35
N ARG A 458 -11.07 29.37 -5.00
CA ARG A 458 -10.55 28.99 -3.67
C ARG A 458 -9.15 29.54 -3.42
N ASP A 459 -8.30 29.63 -4.43
CA ASP A 459 -6.96 30.22 -4.30
C ASP A 459 -7.06 31.72 -4.00
N GLU A 460 -7.84 32.46 -4.78
CA GLU A 460 -8.10 33.89 -4.58
C GLU A 460 -8.71 34.21 -3.19
N LEU A 461 -9.64 33.38 -2.72
CA LEU A 461 -10.21 33.49 -1.37
C LEU A 461 -9.14 33.25 -0.29
N ARG A 462 -8.34 32.18 -0.42
CA ARG A 462 -7.37 31.76 0.59
C ARG A 462 -6.11 32.61 0.61
N GLU A 463 -5.75 33.26 -0.50
CA GLU A 463 -4.71 34.32 -0.52
C GLU A 463 -5.07 35.49 0.39
N ASN A 464 -6.36 35.77 0.58
CA ASN A 464 -6.85 36.84 1.45
C ASN A 464 -7.08 36.39 2.91
N ILE A 465 -6.87 35.11 3.25
CA ILE A 465 -7.15 34.57 4.59
C ILE A 465 -5.95 33.80 5.12
N GLY A 466 -5.38 34.25 6.22
CA GLY A 466 -4.34 33.53 6.96
C GLY A 466 -4.94 32.65 8.04
N MET A 467 -4.40 31.45 8.21
CA MET A 467 -4.81 30.52 9.25
C MET A 467 -3.61 30.08 10.08
N VAL A 468 -3.72 30.21 11.41
CA VAL A 468 -2.77 29.66 12.37
C VAL A 468 -3.52 28.69 13.26
N LEU A 469 -3.26 27.40 13.08
CA LEU A 469 -3.91 26.30 13.80
C LEU A 469 -3.24 26.03 15.15
N GLN A 470 -3.98 25.36 16.03
CA GLN A 470 -3.47 24.84 17.30
C GLN A 470 -2.32 23.85 17.09
N ASP A 471 -2.56 22.81 16.26
CA ASP A 471 -1.56 21.81 15.93
C ASP A 471 -0.70 22.31 14.75
N THR A 472 0.50 22.77 15.07
CA THR A 472 1.43 23.31 14.07
C THR A 472 2.08 22.19 13.28
N TRP A 473 2.27 22.41 11.98
CA TRP A 473 2.95 21.50 11.09
C TRP A 473 3.99 22.26 10.26
N LEU A 474 5.18 21.67 10.14
CA LEU A 474 6.30 22.23 9.38
C LEU A 474 6.70 21.24 8.30
N TYR A 475 7.13 21.73 7.14
CA TYR A 475 7.70 20.86 6.12
C TYR A 475 9.11 20.46 6.52
N LYS A 476 9.52 19.27 6.08
CA LYS A 476 10.93 18.90 6.09
C LYS A 476 11.69 19.87 5.18
N GLY A 477 12.62 20.63 5.76
CA GLY A 477 13.31 21.73 5.10
C GLY A 477 13.92 22.68 6.13
N THR A 478 14.50 23.80 5.70
CA THR A 478 15.10 24.78 6.62
C THR A 478 14.03 25.63 7.33
N ILE A 479 14.40 26.33 8.41
CA ILE A 479 13.52 27.33 9.03
C ILE A 479 13.16 28.42 8.01
N CYS A 480 14.14 28.86 7.21
CA CYS A 480 13.93 29.84 6.14
C CYS A 480 12.87 29.37 5.12
N GLU A 481 13.01 28.15 4.58
CA GLU A 481 12.05 27.57 3.63
C GLU A 481 10.65 27.44 4.24
N ASN A 482 10.58 27.08 5.52
CA ASN A 482 9.32 26.99 6.23
C ASN A 482 8.64 28.36 6.38
N ILE A 483 9.37 29.44 6.67
CA ILE A 483 8.77 30.79 6.74
C ILE A 483 8.37 31.26 5.34
N ALA A 484 9.23 31.05 4.33
CA ALA A 484 9.00 31.39 2.93
C ALA A 484 7.75 30.72 2.35
N TYR A 485 7.27 29.62 2.93
CA TYR A 485 6.01 28.99 2.53
C TYR A 485 4.80 29.95 2.58
N GLY A 486 4.84 31.00 3.42
CA GLY A 486 3.79 32.03 3.44
C GLY A 486 3.73 32.91 2.18
N LYS A 487 4.86 33.07 1.47
CA LYS A 487 4.99 33.83 0.23
C LYS A 487 6.21 33.32 -0.54
N LEU A 488 5.97 32.48 -1.55
CA LEU A 488 7.02 31.71 -2.25
C LEU A 488 8.05 32.57 -2.99
N ASP A 489 7.70 33.80 -3.34
CA ASP A 489 8.56 34.79 -4.02
C ASP A 489 9.14 35.84 -3.06
N ALA A 490 9.06 35.61 -1.74
CA ALA A 490 9.61 36.52 -0.74
C ALA A 490 11.15 36.61 -0.83
N THR A 491 11.64 37.83 -0.63
CA THR A 491 13.07 38.10 -0.44
C THR A 491 13.53 37.65 0.94
N GLU A 492 14.83 37.40 1.07
CA GLU A 492 15.43 37.04 2.37
C GLU A 492 15.14 38.11 3.44
N ASP A 493 15.21 39.39 3.08
CA ASP A 493 14.90 40.50 3.99
C ASP A 493 13.45 40.44 4.51
N GLU A 494 12.46 40.18 3.63
CA GLU A 494 11.05 40.02 4.04
C GLU A 494 10.88 38.82 5.00
N ILE A 495 11.58 37.72 4.74
CA ILE A 495 11.58 36.53 5.61
C ILE A 495 12.15 36.87 6.99
N MET A 496 13.27 37.61 7.04
CA MET A 496 13.89 38.03 8.30
C MET A 496 13.00 39.02 9.07
N GLU A 497 12.34 39.95 8.39
CA GLU A 497 11.38 40.87 9.02
C GLU A 497 10.19 40.12 9.64
N ALA A 498 9.60 39.16 8.91
CA ALA A 498 8.53 38.32 9.42
C ALA A 498 9.00 37.47 10.63
N ALA A 499 10.20 36.91 10.55
CA ALA A 499 10.80 36.14 11.64
C ALA A 499 11.03 36.99 12.90
N ARG A 500 11.46 38.25 12.76
CA ARG A 500 11.62 39.18 13.90
C ARG A 500 10.27 39.57 14.49
N ALA A 501 9.27 39.87 13.65
CA ALA A 501 7.92 40.21 14.09
C ALA A 501 7.26 39.07 14.89
N ALA A 502 7.56 37.83 14.51
CA ALA A 502 7.09 36.62 15.19
C ALA A 502 8.04 36.11 16.29
N TYR A 503 9.10 36.84 16.64
CA TYR A 503 10.12 36.45 17.64
C TYR A 503 10.90 35.15 17.33
N VAL A 504 10.85 34.65 16.10
CA VAL A 504 11.62 33.48 15.63
C VAL A 504 13.12 33.77 15.65
N ASP A 505 13.51 34.96 15.17
CA ASP A 505 14.91 35.45 15.13
C ASP A 505 15.65 35.26 16.47
N ARG A 506 14.94 35.37 17.60
CA ARG A 506 15.53 35.24 18.94
C ARG A 506 16.12 33.86 19.25
N PHE A 507 15.42 32.79 18.89
CA PHE A 507 15.90 31.43 19.18
C PHE A 507 16.72 30.86 18.03
N VAL A 508 16.46 31.31 16.80
CA VAL A 508 17.18 30.84 15.61
C VAL A 508 18.69 31.06 15.74
N HIS A 509 19.13 32.20 16.28
CA HIS A 509 20.56 32.45 16.52
C HIS A 509 21.22 31.53 17.57
N SER A 510 20.44 30.80 18.36
CA SER A 510 20.96 29.79 19.29
C SER A 510 21.13 28.40 18.65
N LEU A 511 20.57 28.20 17.46
CA LEU A 511 20.71 26.96 16.70
C LEU A 511 22.04 26.96 15.93
N PRO A 512 22.69 25.78 15.76
CA PRO A 512 23.99 25.67 15.10
C PRO A 512 24.04 26.26 13.69
N ASP A 513 22.98 26.06 12.91
CA ASP A 513 22.88 26.47 11.51
C ASP A 513 21.96 27.69 11.30
N GLY A 514 21.54 28.35 12.39
CA GLY A 514 20.66 29.51 12.30
C GLY A 514 19.39 29.23 11.48
N TYR A 515 19.09 30.10 10.51
CA TYR A 515 17.92 29.97 9.64
C TYR A 515 17.97 28.77 8.68
N ASP A 516 19.18 28.25 8.43
CA ASP A 516 19.40 27.06 7.61
C ASP A 516 19.26 25.75 8.39
N THR A 517 18.92 25.83 9.68
CA THR A 517 18.65 24.64 10.49
C THR A 517 17.55 23.81 9.85
N LEU A 518 17.89 22.56 9.51
CA LEU A 518 16.96 21.60 8.95
C LEU A 518 15.98 21.13 10.03
N ILE A 519 14.70 21.28 9.73
CA ILE A 519 13.59 20.74 10.50
C ILE A 519 13.19 19.42 9.85
N ASP A 520 13.01 18.39 10.67
CA ASP A 520 12.30 17.18 10.29
C ASP A 520 11.15 16.91 11.29
N ASP A 521 10.24 16.01 10.89
CA ASP A 521 9.06 15.65 11.69
C ASP A 521 9.39 14.62 12.80
N GLU A 522 10.58 14.02 12.77
CA GLU A 522 10.95 12.84 13.58
C GLU A 522 11.99 13.13 14.69
N GLY A 523 12.62 14.31 14.72
CA GLY A 523 13.71 14.68 15.62
C GLY A 523 13.73 16.16 15.99
N GLY A 524 13.30 16.47 17.22
CA GLY A 524 13.11 17.84 17.72
C GLY A 524 14.39 18.65 17.92
N THR A 525 14.73 19.48 16.93
CA THR A 525 15.61 20.66 17.08
C THR A 525 14.86 21.88 17.59
N VAL A 526 13.53 21.92 17.43
CA VAL A 526 12.64 23.00 17.85
C VAL A 526 11.48 22.47 18.70
N SER A 527 11.20 23.18 19.79
CA SER A 527 10.08 22.93 20.70
C SER A 527 8.73 23.22 20.05
N ALA A 528 7.64 22.72 20.65
CA ALA A 528 6.28 22.96 20.16
C ALA A 528 5.95 24.47 20.05
N GLY A 529 6.35 25.27 21.05
CA GLY A 529 6.13 26.72 21.01
C GLY A 529 6.95 27.42 19.93
N GLU A 530 8.19 26.99 19.68
CA GLU A 530 9.01 27.53 18.59
C GLU A 530 8.42 27.18 17.21
N LYS A 531 7.88 25.97 17.03
CA LYS A 531 7.14 25.60 15.81
C LYS A 531 5.93 26.51 15.56
N GLN A 532 5.26 26.91 16.64
CA GLN A 532 4.15 27.85 16.56
C GLN A 532 4.60 29.27 16.20
N LEU A 533 5.73 29.76 16.74
CA LEU A 533 6.32 31.04 16.32
C LEU A 533 6.70 31.03 14.83
N ILE A 534 7.26 29.93 14.32
CA ILE A 534 7.56 29.77 12.88
C ILE A 534 6.28 29.84 12.04
N THR A 535 5.20 29.20 12.51
CA THR A 535 3.91 29.25 11.82
C THR A 535 3.30 30.65 11.82
N ILE A 536 3.44 31.39 12.93
CA ILE A 536 3.03 32.81 13.01
C ILE A 536 3.86 33.67 12.05
N ALA A 537 5.16 33.40 11.90
CA ALA A 537 6.02 34.10 10.94
C ALA A 537 5.52 33.91 9.49
N ARG A 538 5.04 32.71 9.13
CA ARG A 538 4.40 32.49 7.81
C ARG A 538 3.20 33.41 7.59
N ALA A 539 2.36 33.56 8.61
CA ALA A 539 1.17 34.43 8.54
C ALA A 539 1.55 35.92 8.50
N PHE A 540 2.65 36.33 9.16
CA PHE A 540 3.18 37.68 9.00
C PHE A 540 3.66 37.94 7.57
N LEU A 541 4.40 36.99 7.00
CA LEU A 541 4.96 37.09 5.65
C LEU A 541 3.86 37.12 4.57
N ALA A 542 2.82 36.31 4.73
CA ALA A 542 1.68 36.27 3.81
C ALA A 542 0.84 37.55 3.84
N ASP A 543 0.87 38.28 4.98
CA ASP A 543 0.12 39.53 5.22
C ASP A 543 -1.36 39.53 4.75
N PRO A 544 -2.18 38.55 5.15
CA PRO A 544 -3.57 38.47 4.73
C PRO A 544 -4.47 39.46 5.49
N PRO A 545 -5.50 40.05 4.85
CA PRO A 545 -6.43 40.97 5.49
C PRO A 545 -7.36 40.31 6.52
N VAL A 546 -7.67 39.02 6.36
CA VAL A 546 -8.44 38.23 7.31
C VAL A 546 -7.55 37.18 7.97
N LEU A 547 -7.66 37.01 9.28
CA LEU A 547 -6.92 36.03 10.07
C LEU A 547 -7.85 35.11 10.82
N ILE A 548 -7.46 33.85 10.89
CA ILE A 548 -8.08 32.80 11.69
C ILE A 548 -7.00 32.26 12.62
N LEU A 549 -7.22 32.38 13.92
CA LEU A 549 -6.26 31.99 14.96
C LEU A 549 -6.92 30.99 15.91
N ASP A 550 -6.32 29.82 16.06
CA ASP A 550 -6.76 28.79 17.01
C ASP A 550 -5.77 28.72 18.17
N GLU A 551 -6.19 29.22 19.33
CA GLU A 551 -5.30 29.40 20.48
C GLU A 551 -5.39 28.22 21.45
N ALA A 552 -4.39 27.32 21.43
CA ALA A 552 -4.12 26.47 22.59
C ALA A 552 -2.61 26.32 22.86
N THR A 553 -2.23 26.47 24.14
CA THR A 553 -0.84 26.52 24.62
C THR A 553 -0.53 25.38 25.61
N SER A 554 -1.27 24.27 25.57
CA SER A 554 -1.29 23.26 26.65
C SER A 554 0.02 22.48 26.87
N SER A 555 1.10 22.79 26.14
CA SER A 555 2.40 22.11 26.25
C SER A 555 3.59 23.04 25.95
N VAL A 556 3.48 24.33 26.31
CA VAL A 556 4.53 25.35 26.04
C VAL A 556 5.07 25.90 27.36
N ASP A 557 6.39 26.17 27.42
CA ASP A 557 6.99 26.82 28.59
C ASP A 557 6.52 28.29 28.71
N THR A 558 6.50 28.81 29.94
CA THR A 558 5.93 30.13 30.25
C THR A 558 6.60 31.28 29.48
N ARG A 559 7.89 31.15 29.14
CA ARG A 559 8.62 32.20 28.41
C ARG A 559 8.21 32.20 26.94
N THR A 560 8.18 31.04 26.30
CA THR A 560 7.73 30.92 24.91
C THR A 560 6.25 31.25 24.78
N GLU A 561 5.43 30.89 25.76
CA GLU A 561 4.02 31.28 25.79
C GLU A 561 3.83 32.81 25.77
N LEU A 562 4.62 33.55 26.54
CA LEU A 562 4.56 35.02 26.53
C LEU A 562 4.95 35.59 25.15
N LEU A 563 5.94 35.01 24.48
CA LEU A 563 6.32 35.40 23.12
C LEU A 563 5.21 35.12 22.11
N LEU A 564 4.56 33.96 22.22
CA LEU A 564 3.42 33.59 21.36
C LEU A 564 2.26 34.57 21.52
N GLN A 565 1.89 34.92 22.75
CA GLN A 565 0.83 35.90 23.00
C GLN A 565 1.18 37.27 22.40
N GLN A 566 2.42 37.72 22.56
CA GLN A 566 2.90 38.97 21.95
C GLN A 566 2.87 38.92 20.43
N ALA A 567 3.33 37.82 19.83
CA ALA A 567 3.32 37.61 18.39
C ALA A 567 1.87 37.61 17.85
N MET A 568 0.95 36.92 18.52
CA MET A 568 -0.48 36.88 18.15
C MET A 568 -1.17 38.23 18.30
N LEU A 569 -0.86 38.99 19.35
CA LEU A 569 -1.35 40.37 19.50
C LEU A 569 -0.85 41.27 18.35
N ALA A 570 0.45 41.20 18.02
CA ALA A 570 1.02 41.96 16.92
C ALA A 570 0.45 41.54 15.56
N LEU A 571 0.24 40.24 15.34
CA LEU A 571 -0.30 39.69 14.10
C LEU A 571 -1.73 40.18 13.81
N ARG A 572 -2.55 40.36 14.85
CA ARG A 572 -3.93 40.86 14.75
C ARG A 572 -4.02 42.34 14.40
N GLY A 573 -2.95 43.11 14.58
CA GLY A 573 -2.97 44.56 14.40
C GLY A 573 -3.42 44.96 13.00
N LYS A 574 -4.56 45.67 12.91
CA LYS A 574 -5.17 46.20 11.68
C LYS A 574 -5.76 45.14 10.71
N ARG A 575 -6.02 43.91 11.18
CA ARG A 575 -6.61 42.82 10.37
C ARG A 575 -7.88 42.31 10.99
N THR A 576 -8.86 41.92 10.16
CA THR A 576 -10.06 41.26 10.66
C THR A 576 -9.69 39.89 11.19
N SER A 577 -9.95 39.60 12.45
CA SER A 577 -9.38 38.42 13.11
C SER A 577 -10.46 37.59 13.80
N PHE A 578 -10.58 36.32 13.44
CA PHE A 578 -11.39 35.32 14.12
C PHE A 578 -10.48 34.49 15.03
N VAL A 579 -10.73 34.53 16.33
CA VAL A 579 -9.89 33.84 17.32
C VAL A 579 -10.73 32.82 18.08
N ILE A 580 -10.41 31.53 17.94
CA ILE A 580 -10.96 30.50 18.83
C ILE A 580 -10.23 30.63 20.15
N ALA A 581 -10.90 31.24 21.13
CA ALA A 581 -10.24 31.73 22.34
C ALA A 581 -10.38 30.74 23.49
N HIS A 582 -9.24 30.34 24.06
CA HIS A 582 -9.16 29.57 25.31
C HIS A 582 -8.54 30.36 26.47
N ARG A 583 -7.95 31.52 26.20
CA ARG A 583 -7.32 32.40 27.19
C ARG A 583 -8.16 33.64 27.45
N LEU A 584 -8.21 34.04 28.73
CA LEU A 584 -8.98 35.22 29.13
C LEU A 584 -8.46 36.51 28.48
N SER A 585 -7.14 36.68 28.38
CA SER A 585 -6.51 37.86 27.77
C SER A 585 -6.96 38.09 26.32
N THR A 586 -7.14 37.01 25.56
CA THR A 586 -7.63 37.05 24.19
C THR A 586 -9.11 37.41 24.13
N ILE A 587 -9.90 36.88 25.06
CA ILE A 587 -11.34 37.13 25.13
C ILE A 587 -11.63 38.57 25.55
N THR A 588 -10.93 39.10 26.57
CA THR A 588 -11.13 40.46 27.07
C THR A 588 -10.65 41.53 26.11
N GLY A 589 -9.65 41.22 25.28
CA GLY A 589 -9.12 42.11 24.25
C GLY A 589 -9.87 42.07 22.91
N ALA A 590 -10.95 41.30 22.78
CA ALA A 590 -11.73 41.21 21.54
C ALA A 590 -12.79 42.31 21.44
N ASP A 591 -12.99 42.84 20.23
CA ASP A 591 -14.04 43.82 19.94
C ASP A 591 -15.44 43.19 20.00
N MET A 592 -15.53 41.89 19.69
CA MET A 592 -16.77 41.12 19.76
C MET A 592 -16.48 39.71 20.25
N ILE A 593 -17.28 39.22 21.19
CA ILE A 593 -17.28 37.83 21.65
C ILE A 593 -18.53 37.16 21.08
N LEU A 594 -18.35 35.99 20.47
CA LEU A 594 -19.42 35.12 19.98
C LEU A 594 -19.47 33.86 20.83
N VAL A 595 -20.54 33.71 21.59
CA VAL A 595 -20.78 32.50 22.38
C VAL A 595 -21.58 31.51 21.53
N MET A 596 -20.97 30.37 21.25
CA MET A 596 -21.59 29.29 20.50
C MET A 596 -22.05 28.17 21.43
N GLU A 597 -23.29 27.72 21.28
CA GLU A 597 -23.81 26.49 21.87
C GLU A 597 -24.65 25.75 20.84
N GLN A 598 -24.42 24.44 20.71
CA GLN A 598 -25.15 23.56 19.76
C GLN A 598 -25.21 24.16 18.33
N GLY A 599 -24.12 24.80 17.90
CA GLY A 599 -23.94 25.43 16.59
C GLY A 599 -24.82 26.64 16.30
N ARG A 600 -25.39 27.27 17.34
CA ARG A 600 -26.04 28.58 17.27
C ARG A 600 -25.24 29.61 18.05
N ILE A 601 -25.33 30.87 17.62
CA ILE A 601 -24.83 32.01 18.40
C ILE A 601 -25.87 32.32 19.47
N VAL A 602 -25.59 31.98 20.73
CA VAL A 602 -26.52 32.24 21.85
C VAL A 602 -26.36 33.64 22.40
N GLU A 603 -25.14 34.18 22.39
CA GLU A 603 -24.84 35.53 22.88
C GLU A 603 -23.75 36.18 22.01
N ARG A 604 -23.83 37.50 21.91
CA ARG A 604 -22.80 38.32 21.26
C ARG A 604 -22.67 39.68 21.94
N GLY A 605 -21.46 40.20 22.06
CA GLY A 605 -21.19 41.50 22.67
C GLY A 605 -19.75 41.61 23.15
N THR A 606 -19.44 42.67 23.88
CA THR A 606 -18.14 42.84 24.54
C THR A 606 -18.07 42.05 25.86
N HIS A 607 -16.87 41.85 26.39
CA HIS A 607 -16.67 41.18 27.68
C HIS A 607 -17.51 41.81 28.80
N ALA A 608 -17.48 43.14 28.93
CA ALA A 608 -18.19 43.84 29.98
C ALA A 608 -19.72 43.68 29.86
N GLU A 609 -20.26 43.72 28.65
CA GLU A 609 -21.70 43.55 28.39
C GLU A 609 -22.16 42.13 28.73
N LEU A 610 -21.40 41.12 28.30
CA LEU A 610 -21.76 39.71 28.47
C LEU A 610 -21.63 39.22 29.92
N VAL A 611 -20.64 39.71 30.67
CA VAL A 611 -20.56 39.44 32.12
C VAL A 611 -21.74 40.09 32.85
N ALA A 612 -22.06 41.35 32.54
CA ALA A 612 -23.17 42.06 33.17
C ALA A 612 -24.53 41.42 32.87
N ALA A 613 -24.68 40.79 31.70
CA ALA A 613 -25.90 40.08 31.31
C ALA A 613 -26.15 38.78 32.11
N GLY A 614 -25.14 38.24 32.81
CA GLY A 614 -25.29 37.00 33.61
C GLY A 614 -25.61 35.76 32.77
N GLY A 615 -25.23 35.78 31.50
CA GLY A 615 -25.61 34.83 30.48
C GLY A 615 -24.79 33.53 30.41
N ALA A 616 -24.84 32.85 29.26
CA ALA A 616 -24.01 31.70 28.93
C ALA A 616 -22.51 32.03 29.00
N TYR A 617 -22.13 33.22 28.52
CA TYR A 617 -20.77 33.72 28.65
C TYR A 617 -20.33 33.82 30.12
N ALA A 618 -21.15 34.44 30.98
CA ALA A 618 -20.81 34.66 32.38
C ALA A 618 -20.60 33.33 33.13
N ARG A 619 -21.44 32.32 32.87
CA ARG A 619 -21.26 30.98 33.44
C ARG A 619 -19.97 30.31 32.99
N LEU A 620 -19.65 30.40 31.70
CA LEU A 620 -18.40 29.86 31.16
C LEU A 620 -17.19 30.59 31.75
N TYR A 621 -17.30 31.91 31.89
CA TYR A 621 -16.29 32.76 32.51
C TYR A 621 -16.04 32.39 33.98
N GLU A 622 -17.10 32.22 34.77
CA GLU A 622 -17.00 31.83 36.18
C GLU A 622 -16.38 30.44 36.36
N ALA A 623 -16.86 29.46 35.58
CA ALA A 623 -16.40 28.07 35.65
C ALA A 623 -14.94 27.90 35.22
N GLN A 624 -14.48 28.67 34.22
CA GLN A 624 -13.17 28.47 33.60
C GLN A 624 -12.08 29.42 34.15
N PHE A 625 -12.45 30.63 34.57
CA PHE A 625 -11.47 31.67 34.91
C PHE A 625 -11.59 32.21 36.33
N VAL A 626 -12.75 32.14 36.99
CA VAL A 626 -12.91 32.63 38.37
C VAL A 626 -12.64 31.52 39.40
N GLY A 627 -13.08 30.28 39.14
CA GLY A 627 -12.81 29.14 40.02
C GLY A 627 -11.32 28.84 40.25
N ALA A 628 -10.48 29.06 39.24
CA ALA A 628 -9.02 28.87 39.32
C ALA A 628 -8.33 29.90 40.23
N VAL A 629 -8.83 31.14 40.29
CA VAL A 629 -8.26 32.22 41.14
C VAL A 629 -8.61 32.00 42.61
N SER A 630 -9.73 31.36 42.93
CA SER A 630 -10.09 31.03 44.32
C SER A 630 -9.26 29.89 44.93
N GLU A 631 -8.72 28.97 44.13
CA GLU A 631 -7.86 27.89 44.63
C GLU A 631 -6.39 28.35 44.84
N GLU A 632 -5.86 29.26 44.03
CA GLU A 632 -4.51 29.82 44.22
C GLU A 632 -4.39 30.77 45.43
N VAL A 633 -5.50 31.34 45.90
CA VAL A 633 -5.52 32.20 47.12
C VAL A 633 -5.80 31.37 48.38
N ALA A 634 -6.24 30.11 48.23
CA ALA A 634 -6.56 29.20 49.33
C ALA A 634 -5.48 28.12 49.61
N ALA A 635 -4.43 28.05 48.79
CA ALA A 635 -3.22 27.25 49.00
C ALA A 635 -2.05 28.16 49.43
#